data_AF-A0A5B8YLP0-F1
#
_entry.id   AF-A0A5B8YLP0-F1
#
_cell.length_a   1.000
_cell.length_b   1.000
_cell.length_c   1.000
_cell.angle_alpha   90.00
_cell.angle_beta   90.00
_cell.angle_gamma   90.00
#
_symmetry.space_group_name_H-M   'P 1'
#
loop_
_entity.id
_entity.type
_entity.pdbx_description
1 polymer ?
#
loop_
_entity_poly.entity_id
_entity_poly.type
_entity_poly.pdbx_seq_one_letter_code
_entity_poly.pdbx_strand_id
1 'polypeptide(L)'
;MNWQEVKFLKKNSTKLPQTPGIYMFVLNIENKVLLNGSAKYIIYIGQTINLRTRYKKYFSYANSDHPSDFHKRAMVLIWENQLQFQFFETGNISAAELTNIEFDLIDSVVPPINMRFRGRILKQAVKLYSPR
;
A
#
# COMPACT_ATOMS: atom_id res chain seq x y z
N MET A 1 -4.18 -3.14 17.39
CA MET A 1 -4.55 -3.27 15.96
C MET A 1 -4.31 -4.70 15.54
N ASN A 2 -5.30 -5.39 14.99
CA ASN A 2 -5.18 -6.80 14.60
C ASN A 2 -4.88 -6.89 13.10
N TRP A 3 -3.60 -6.86 12.75
CA TRP A 3 -3.16 -6.96 11.36
C TRP A 3 -3.45 -8.36 10.78
N GLN A 4 -4.04 -8.37 9.60
CA GLN A 4 -4.27 -9.56 8.79
C GLN A 4 -3.44 -9.46 7.52
N GLU A 5 -3.01 -10.60 6.99
CA GLU A 5 -2.21 -10.67 5.77
C GLU A 5 -2.87 -11.60 4.75
N VAL A 6 -2.94 -11.14 3.49
CA VAL A 6 -3.34 -11.98 2.37
C VAL A 6 -2.38 -11.78 1.20
N LYS A 7 -2.00 -12.87 0.52
CA LYS A 7 -1.26 -12.75 -0.76
C LYS A 7 -2.10 -11.95 -1.75
N PHE A 8 -1.51 -11.01 -2.48
CA PHE A 8 -2.21 -10.15 -3.42
C PHE A 8 -2.55 -10.93 -4.71
N LEU A 9 -3.71 -11.58 -4.71
CA LEU A 9 -4.23 -12.37 -5.83
C LEU A 9 -5.72 -12.10 -5.97
N LYS A 10 -6.23 -11.99 -7.21
CA LYS A 10 -7.64 -11.68 -7.48
C LYS A 10 -8.61 -12.61 -6.73
N LYS A 11 -8.29 -13.90 -6.64
CA LYS A 11 -9.07 -14.93 -5.92
C LYS A 11 -9.16 -14.70 -4.40
N ASN A 12 -8.21 -13.99 -3.81
CA ASN A 12 -8.20 -13.70 -2.37
C ASN A 12 -9.08 -12.50 -2.00
N SER A 13 -9.68 -11.81 -2.98
CA SER A 13 -10.51 -10.62 -2.70
C SER A 13 -11.70 -10.91 -1.78
N THR A 14 -12.22 -12.15 -1.76
CA THR A 14 -13.31 -12.57 -0.87
C THR A 14 -12.90 -12.69 0.59
N LYS A 15 -11.60 -12.84 0.87
CA LYS A 15 -11.04 -12.90 2.23
C LYS A 15 -11.04 -11.54 2.93
N LEU A 16 -11.21 -10.45 2.20
CA LEU A 16 -11.24 -9.11 2.78
C LEU A 16 -12.65 -8.74 3.22
N PRO A 17 -12.78 -8.03 4.36
CA PRO A 17 -14.06 -7.51 4.82
C PRO A 17 -14.51 -6.32 3.97
N GLN A 18 -15.81 -6.01 4.05
CA GLN A 18 -16.42 -4.84 3.40
C GLN A 18 -16.51 -3.64 4.34
N THR A 19 -15.48 -3.44 5.15
CA THR A 19 -15.41 -2.42 6.19
C THR A 19 -14.29 -1.41 5.92
N PRO A 20 -14.31 -0.24 6.59
CA PRO A 20 -13.19 0.69 6.57
C PRO A 20 -11.94 0.11 7.20
N GLY A 21 -10.78 0.54 6.71
CA GLY A 21 -9.52 0.11 7.25
C GLY A 21 -8.31 0.78 6.63
N ILE A 22 -7.16 0.53 7.26
CA ILE A 22 -5.84 0.85 6.75
C ILE A 22 -5.25 -0.41 6.14
N TYR A 23 -4.50 -0.24 5.06
CA TYR A 23 -3.80 -1.32 4.40
C TYR A 23 -2.38 -0.93 3.99
N MET A 24 -1.56 -1.95 3.78
CA MET A 24 -0.20 -1.85 3.31
C MET A 24 0.02 -2.87 2.20
N PHE A 25 0.75 -2.48 1.17
CA PHE A 25 1.40 -3.44 0.28
C PHE A 25 2.79 -3.73 0.83
N VAL A 26 3.04 -5.02 1.06
CA VAL A 26 4.34 -5.52 1.50
C VAL A 26 4.91 -6.38 0.38
N LEU A 27 6.09 -5.99 -0.09
CA LEU A 27 6.88 -6.81 -1.00
C LEU A 27 7.56 -7.90 -0.19
N ASN A 28 7.22 -9.17 -0.44
CA ASN A 28 7.85 -10.32 0.18
C ASN A 28 8.68 -11.07 -0.88
N ILE A 29 10.01 -10.96 -0.77
CA ILE A 29 10.94 -11.59 -1.70
C ILE A 29 11.52 -12.84 -1.04
N GLU A 30 11.19 -13.99 -1.61
CA GLU A 30 11.64 -15.31 -1.16
C GLU A 30 12.73 -15.86 -2.09
N ASN A 31 13.77 -15.08 -2.35
CA ASN A 31 14.90 -15.49 -3.19
C ASN A 31 16.16 -15.70 -2.33
N LYS A 32 16.33 -16.92 -1.82
CA LYS A 32 17.47 -17.30 -0.97
C LYS A 32 18.82 -17.34 -1.69
N VAL A 33 18.82 -17.30 -3.03
CA VAL A 33 20.05 -17.32 -3.83
C VAL A 33 20.64 -15.91 -3.93
N LEU A 34 19.79 -14.91 -4.13
CA LEU A 34 20.21 -13.51 -4.28
C LEU A 34 20.17 -12.72 -2.97
N LEU A 35 19.40 -13.18 -1.99
CA LEU A 35 19.24 -12.53 -0.69
C LEU A 35 19.70 -13.47 0.43
N ASN A 36 20.20 -12.88 1.51
CA ASN A 36 20.52 -13.59 2.75
C ASN A 36 19.22 -13.98 3.49
N GLY A 37 18.42 -14.86 2.89
CA GLY A 37 17.12 -15.30 3.39
C GLY A 37 15.94 -14.67 2.64
N SER A 38 14.95 -14.18 3.39
CA SER A 38 13.79 -13.46 2.85
C SER A 38 13.86 -11.99 3.22
N ALA A 39 13.33 -11.14 2.35
CA ALA A 39 13.22 -9.71 2.60
C ALA A 39 11.77 -9.25 2.48
N LYS A 40 11.32 -8.46 3.46
CA LYS A 40 9.99 -7.84 3.48
C LYS A 40 10.10 -6.32 3.53
N TYR A 41 9.46 -5.64 2.59
CA TYR A 41 9.45 -4.17 2.52
C TYR A 41 8.02 -3.66 2.43
N ILE A 42 7.64 -2.73 3.31
CA ILE A 42 6.39 -1.97 3.13
C ILE A 42 6.64 -0.96 2.01
N ILE A 43 5.93 -1.12 0.90
CA ILE A 43 6.15 -0.30 -0.29
C ILE A 43 5.07 0.76 -0.50
N TYR A 44 3.87 0.54 0.03
CA TYR A 44 2.75 1.47 -0.04
C TYR A 44 1.83 1.32 1.16
N ILE A 45 1.29 2.43 1.65
CA ILE A 45 0.30 2.48 2.73
C ILE A 45 -0.88 3.32 2.25
N GLY A 46 -2.10 2.89 2.58
CA GLY A 46 -3.30 3.65 2.27
C GLY A 46 -4.47 3.38 3.20
N GLN A 47 -5.48 4.25 3.14
CA GLN A 47 -6.78 4.06 3.78
C GLN A 47 -7.91 3.78 2.80
N THR A 48 -9.01 3.21 3.30
CA THR A 48 -10.24 3.03 2.52
C THR A 48 -11.47 2.89 3.42
N ILE A 49 -12.64 3.26 2.90
CA ILE A 49 -13.94 2.97 3.55
C ILE A 49 -14.42 1.54 3.30
N ASN A 50 -13.79 0.83 2.36
CA ASN A 50 -14.09 -0.56 2.05
C ASN A 50 -12.83 -1.29 1.57
N LEU A 51 -12.31 -2.19 2.39
CA LEU A 51 -11.09 -2.95 2.14
C LEU A 51 -11.21 -3.85 0.90
N ARG A 52 -12.29 -4.63 0.79
CA ARG A 52 -12.55 -5.49 -0.38
C ARG A 52 -12.61 -4.72 -1.69
N THR A 53 -13.37 -3.64 -1.75
CA THR A 53 -13.51 -2.81 -2.97
C THR A 53 -12.17 -2.19 -3.35
N ARG A 54 -11.42 -1.66 -2.36
CA ARG A 54 -10.10 -1.08 -2.60
C ARG A 54 -9.11 -2.10 -3.15
N TYR A 55 -9.07 -3.28 -2.55
CA TYR A 55 -8.23 -4.39 -3.01
C TYR A 55 -8.54 -4.78 -4.45
N LYS A 56 -9.84 -4.93 -4.80
CA LYS A 56 -10.27 -5.23 -6.17
C LYS A 56 -9.86 -4.15 -7.17
N LYS A 57 -9.91 -2.88 -6.76
CA LYS A 57 -9.52 -1.74 -7.61
C LYS A 57 -8.07 -1.82 -8.06
N TYR A 58 -7.16 -2.40 -7.28
CA TYR A 58 -5.76 -2.49 -7.70
C TYR A 58 -5.54 -3.35 -8.96
N PHE A 59 -6.41 -4.34 -9.21
CA PHE A 59 -6.33 -5.14 -10.43
C PHE A 59 -6.78 -4.39 -11.68
N SER A 60 -7.53 -3.28 -11.55
CA SER A 60 -7.89 -2.46 -12.72
C SER A 60 -6.74 -1.56 -13.16
N TYR A 61 -5.76 -1.28 -12.29
CA TYR A 61 -4.62 -0.42 -12.63
C TYR A 61 -3.66 -1.05 -13.64
N ALA A 62 -3.66 -2.39 -13.79
CA ALA A 62 -2.83 -3.08 -14.78
C ALA A 62 -3.01 -2.52 -16.21
N ASN A 63 -4.24 -2.12 -16.53
CA ASN A 63 -4.64 -1.59 -17.84
C ASN A 63 -4.83 -0.06 -17.84
N SER A 64 -4.53 0.65 -16.75
CA SER A 64 -4.68 2.10 -16.68
C SER A 64 -3.54 2.81 -17.39
N ASP A 65 -3.86 3.77 -18.24
CA ASP A 65 -2.93 4.71 -18.89
C ASP A 65 -2.91 6.08 -18.20
N HIS A 66 -3.75 6.28 -17.17
CA HIS A 66 -3.80 7.54 -16.43
C HIS A 66 -2.49 7.80 -15.68
N PRO A 67 -1.84 8.97 -15.87
CA PRO A 67 -0.57 9.29 -15.22
C PRO A 67 -0.60 9.18 -13.68
N SER A 68 -1.72 9.53 -13.05
CA SER A 68 -1.89 9.46 -11.59
C SER A 68 -1.87 8.04 -11.03
N ASP A 69 -2.11 7.03 -11.88
CA ASP A 69 -2.12 5.62 -11.50
C ASP A 69 -0.76 4.95 -11.73
N PHE A 70 0.18 5.62 -12.40
CA PHE A 70 1.47 5.06 -12.81
C PHE A 70 2.17 4.33 -11.67
N HIS A 71 2.34 4.96 -10.50
CA HIS A 71 3.04 4.36 -9.36
C HIS A 71 2.33 3.10 -8.83
N LYS A 72 1.00 3.10 -8.81
CA LYS A 72 0.21 1.93 -8.38
C LYS A 72 0.27 0.83 -9.43
N ARG A 73 0.21 1.19 -10.71
CA ARG A 73 0.35 0.28 -11.86
C ARG A 73 1.73 -0.38 -11.85
N ALA A 74 2.80 0.40 -11.71
CA ALA A 74 4.16 -0.09 -11.59
C ALA A 74 4.29 -1.07 -10.42
N MET A 75 3.75 -0.70 -9.25
CA MET A 75 3.74 -1.58 -8.08
C MET A 75 3.07 -2.93 -8.37
N VAL A 76 1.85 -2.93 -8.93
CA VAL A 76 1.11 -4.18 -9.15
C VAL A 76 1.68 -5.03 -10.28
N LEU A 77 2.31 -4.43 -11.30
CA LEU A 77 2.85 -5.15 -12.46
C LEU A 77 4.27 -5.68 -12.23
N ILE A 78 5.15 -4.88 -11.60
CA ILE A 78 6.55 -5.27 -11.39
C ILE A 78 6.66 -6.39 -10.35
N TRP A 79 5.80 -6.36 -9.33
CA TRP A 79 5.89 -7.28 -8.18
C TRP A 79 4.66 -8.19 -8.02
N GLU A 80 3.84 -8.39 -9.05
CA GLU A 80 2.54 -9.09 -8.99
C GLU A 80 2.51 -10.36 -8.12
N ASN A 81 3.57 -11.19 -8.19
CA ASN A 81 3.63 -12.49 -7.51
C ASN A 81 4.29 -12.45 -6.12
N GLN A 82 4.85 -11.31 -5.75
CA GLN A 82 5.62 -11.07 -4.52
C GLN A 82 4.88 -10.15 -3.54
N LEU A 83 3.72 -9.59 -3.94
CA LEU A 83 2.96 -8.69 -3.10
C LEU A 83 2.08 -9.43 -2.08
N GLN A 84 2.14 -8.92 -0.86
CA GLN A 84 1.21 -9.20 0.23
C GLN A 84 0.40 -7.94 0.51
N PHE A 85 -0.88 -8.12 0.83
CA PHE A 85 -1.77 -7.05 1.27
C PHE A 85 -2.04 -7.26 2.76
N GLN A 86 -1.44 -6.40 3.58
CA GLN A 86 -1.66 -6.40 5.02
C GLN A 86 -2.69 -5.34 5.37
N PHE A 87 -3.61 -5.61 6.28
CA PHE A 87 -4.65 -4.65 6.65
C PHE A 87 -5.15 -4.85 8.08
N PHE A 88 -5.79 -3.82 8.63
CA PHE A 88 -6.65 -3.96 9.80
C PHE A 88 -7.91 -3.11 9.63
N GLU A 89 -9.01 -3.58 10.22
CA GLU A 89 -10.28 -2.86 10.25
C GLU A 89 -10.22 -1.77 11.31
N THR A 90 -10.74 -0.58 10.99
CA THR A 90 -10.70 0.58 11.90
C THR A 90 -12.01 0.80 12.63
N GLY A 91 -13.06 0.04 12.30
CA GLY A 91 -14.39 0.21 12.87
C GLY A 91 -14.97 1.60 12.54
N ASN A 92 -15.67 2.19 13.51
CA ASN A 92 -16.38 3.47 13.37
C ASN A 92 -15.52 4.65 13.89
N ILE A 93 -14.34 4.85 13.31
CA ILE A 93 -13.57 6.09 13.55
C ILE A 93 -13.90 7.14 12.48
N SER A 94 -13.67 8.40 12.82
CA SER A 94 -13.87 9.50 11.87
C SER A 94 -12.89 9.45 10.69
N ALA A 95 -13.26 10.07 9.58
CA ALA A 95 -12.36 10.20 8.42
C ALA A 95 -11.07 10.97 8.76
N ALA A 96 -11.15 11.92 9.70
CA ALA A 96 -10.00 12.68 10.18
C ALA A 96 -9.03 11.77 10.96
N GLU A 97 -9.54 10.95 11.87
CA GLU A 97 -8.73 9.97 12.61
C GLU A 97 -8.11 8.93 11.68
N LEU A 98 -8.86 8.40 10.71
CA LEU A 98 -8.34 7.46 9.73
C LEU A 98 -7.19 8.08 8.91
N THR A 99 -7.35 9.34 8.51
CA THR A 99 -6.31 10.09 7.78
C THR A 99 -5.08 10.32 8.66
N ASN A 100 -5.26 10.60 9.96
CA ASN A 100 -4.15 10.76 10.89
C ASN A 100 -3.35 9.47 11.03
N ILE A 101 -4.03 8.34 11.23
CA ILE A 101 -3.39 7.02 11.34
C ILE A 101 -2.64 6.66 10.04
N GLU A 102 -3.26 6.89 8.88
CA GLU A 102 -2.64 6.65 7.57
C GLU A 102 -1.31 7.41 7.45
N PHE A 103 -1.33 8.71 7.73
CA PHE A 103 -0.13 9.52 7.60
C PHE A 103 0.89 9.28 8.72
N ASP A 104 0.48 8.89 9.93
CA ASP A 104 1.43 8.54 11.01
C ASP A 104 2.26 7.33 10.57
N LEU A 105 1.60 6.35 9.95
CA LEU A 105 2.25 5.18 9.36
C LEU A 105 3.13 5.54 8.16
N ILE A 106 2.62 6.37 7.23
CA ILE A 106 3.39 6.82 6.07
C ILE A 106 4.66 7.56 6.48
N ASP A 107 4.57 8.50 7.42
CA ASP A 107 5.73 9.31 7.82
C ASP A 107 6.73 8.49 8.66
N SER A 108 6.28 7.45 9.36
CA SER A 108 7.14 6.54 10.14
C SER A 108 7.90 5.54 9.26
N VAL A 109 7.26 5.05 8.19
CA VAL A 109 7.81 4.00 7.32
C VAL A 109 8.51 4.57 6.09
N VAL A 110 8.03 5.72 5.61
CA VAL A 110 8.45 6.37 4.36
C VAL A 110 8.36 5.41 3.15
N PRO A 111 7.17 4.86 2.83
CA PRO A 111 7.06 3.87 1.76
C PRO A 111 7.36 4.49 0.39
N PRO A 112 8.16 3.84 -0.47
CA PRO A 112 8.64 4.40 -1.73
C PRO A 112 7.55 4.75 -2.75
N ILE A 113 6.36 4.13 -2.69
CA ILE A 113 5.26 4.38 -3.64
C ILE A 113 4.31 5.50 -3.14
N ASN A 114 4.37 5.86 -1.86
CA ASN A 114 3.60 7.00 -1.34
C ASN A 114 4.24 8.31 -1.82
N MET A 115 3.44 9.17 -2.45
CA MET A 115 3.89 10.49 -2.96
C MET A 115 3.48 11.66 -2.07
N ARG A 116 2.77 11.39 -0.96
CA ARG A 116 2.25 12.40 -0.04
C ARG A 116 2.68 12.04 1.37
N PHE A 117 3.26 13.02 2.05
CA PHE A 117 3.79 12.93 3.41
C PHE A 117 3.28 14.14 4.21
N ARG A 118 3.18 14.07 5.54
CA ARG A 118 2.94 15.28 6.37
C ARG A 118 4.25 15.89 6.84
N GLY A 119 5.25 15.06 7.16
CA GLY A 119 6.58 15.44 7.60
C GLY A 119 7.26 16.44 6.65
N ARG A 120 7.69 17.59 7.19
CA ARG A 120 8.25 18.70 6.41
C ARG A 120 9.51 18.29 5.63
N ILE A 121 10.41 17.55 6.26
CA ILE A 121 11.66 17.09 5.63
C ILE A 121 11.37 16.10 4.49
N LEU A 122 10.43 15.17 4.69
CA LEU A 122 10.01 14.23 3.64
C LEU A 122 9.41 14.97 2.44
N LYS A 123 8.54 15.97 2.68
CA LYS A 123 8.01 16.83 1.60
C LYS A 123 9.12 17.52 0.82
N GLN A 124 10.15 18.04 1.50
CA GLN A 124 11.30 18.67 0.85
C GLN A 124 12.10 17.67 0.02
N ALA A 125 12.38 16.49 0.58
CA ALA A 125 13.12 15.42 -0.12
C ALA A 125 12.40 14.98 -1.40
N VAL A 126 11.10 14.67 -1.33
CA VAL A 126 10.33 14.27 -2.51
C VAL A 126 10.31 15.36 -3.57
N LYS A 127 10.20 16.64 -3.17
CA LYS A 127 10.23 17.78 -4.10
C LYS A 127 11.58 17.91 -4.82
N LEU A 128 12.69 17.55 -4.17
CA LEU A 128 14.02 17.61 -4.79
C LEU A 128 14.18 16.56 -5.89
N TYR A 129 13.57 15.38 -5.75
CA TYR A 129 13.72 14.25 -6.66
C TYR A 129 12.55 14.06 -7.64
N SER A 130 11.49 14.87 -7.54
CA SER A 130 10.38 14.85 -8.50
C SER A 130 10.72 15.75 -9.70
N PRO A 131 10.83 15.23 -10.93
CA PRO A 131 11.05 16.05 -12.11
C PRO A 131 9.92 17.08 -12.26
N ARG A 132 10.27 18.31 -12.67
CA ARG A 132 9.30 19.37 -12.98
C ARG A 132 8.60 19.10 -14.31
#